data_AF-A0AA88XK21-F1
#
_entry.id   AF-A0AA88XK21-F1
#
_cell.length_a   1.000
_cell.length_b   1.000
_cell.length_c   1.000
_cell.angle_alpha   90.00
_cell.angle_beta   90.00
_cell.angle_gamma   90.00
#
_symmetry.space_group_name_H-M   'P 1'
#
loop_
_entity.id
_entity.type
_entity.pdbx_description
1 polymer ?
#
loop_
_entity_poly.entity_id
_entity_poly.type
_entity_poly.pdbx_seq_one_letter_code
_entity_poly.pdbx_strand_id
1 'polypeptide(L)'
;MVTSGEIPYLKLYPYIQDLSTYLKKCSEDPAHILIMDGQWMTLDTFGFTNVPHKEMLKELYTVPEDHRDVLFTAIKIICNAMSNTVNKQLSDFLEGGKYSCQPTEEEMKRTSFSHVTNLGCEHHFGDLDSSQRRRPHSSLHHHSSIQLLKRNRTGLMKWVEGMDNTSRTAVMKTARKEGKILRSIHTESERNVLREIHREMTAEPKKTKEKEE
;
A
#
# COMPACT_ATOMS: atom_id res chain seq x y z
N MET A 1 -5.60 -9.68 -5.32
CA MET A 1 -4.23 -9.63 -4.77
C MET A 1 -3.29 -9.25 -5.90
N VAL A 2 -2.73 -8.05 -5.87
CA VAL A 2 -1.76 -7.54 -6.84
C VAL A 2 -0.48 -7.29 -6.06
N THR A 3 0.25 -8.33 -5.68
CA THR A 3 1.35 -8.18 -4.70
C THR A 3 2.62 -8.97 -5.05
N SER A 4 2.83 -9.32 -6.33
CA SER A 4 4.13 -9.79 -6.84
C SER A 4 4.55 -9.13 -8.16
N GLY A 5 3.77 -8.14 -8.65
CA GLY A 5 4.02 -7.54 -9.95
C GLY A 5 5.19 -6.56 -9.91
N GLU A 6 6.12 -6.68 -10.86
CA GLU A 6 7.17 -5.70 -11.18
C GLU A 6 6.62 -4.32 -11.61
N ILE A 7 5.30 -4.14 -11.51
CA ILE A 7 4.55 -2.99 -12.00
C ILE A 7 4.41 -1.98 -10.87
N PRO A 8 5.00 -0.77 -11.00
CA PRO A 8 4.81 0.28 -10.01
C PRO A 8 3.32 0.60 -9.84
N TYR A 9 2.87 0.75 -8.59
CA TYR A 9 1.47 0.99 -8.21
C TYR A 9 0.76 2.06 -9.06
N LEU A 10 1.44 3.19 -9.33
CA LEU A 10 0.87 4.27 -10.13
C LEU A 10 0.71 3.95 -11.62
N LYS A 11 1.40 2.93 -12.15
CA LYS A 11 1.17 2.44 -13.54
C LYS A 11 -0.12 1.64 -13.68
N LEU A 12 -0.82 1.35 -12.58
CA LEU A 12 -2.08 0.62 -12.62
C LEU A 12 -3.27 1.52 -13.04
N TYR A 13 -3.10 2.85 -13.06
CA TYR A 13 -4.21 3.77 -13.33
C TYR A 13 -4.98 3.52 -14.64
N PRO A 14 -4.35 3.22 -15.80
CA PRO A 14 -5.13 3.07 -17.04
C PRO A 14 -5.96 1.78 -16.99
N TYR A 15 -5.37 0.70 -16.47
CA TYR A 15 -6.05 -0.59 -16.31
C TYR A 15 -7.23 -0.53 -15.34
N ILE A 16 -7.12 0.25 -14.26
CA ILE A 16 -8.20 0.37 -13.28
C ILE A 16 -9.37 1.18 -13.86
N GLN A 17 -9.10 2.23 -14.64
CA GLN A 17 -10.15 3.00 -15.32
C GLN A 17 -10.85 2.17 -16.41
N ASP A 18 -10.07 1.45 -17.21
CA ASP A 18 -10.61 0.54 -18.23
C ASP A 18 -11.47 -0.55 -17.59
N LEU A 19 -10.99 -1.16 -16.49
CA LEU A 19 -11.74 -2.17 -15.74
C LEU A 19 -13.05 -1.61 -15.19
N SER A 20 -13.00 -0.44 -14.57
CA SER A 20 -14.20 0.20 -14.01
C SER A 20 -15.24 0.50 -15.08
N THR A 21 -14.79 1.04 -16.23
CA THR A 21 -15.64 1.33 -17.38
C THR A 21 -16.27 0.06 -17.94
N TYR A 22 -15.48 -1.01 -18.07
CA TYR A 22 -15.96 -2.30 -18.55
C TYR A 22 -17.00 -2.92 -17.60
N LEU A 23 -16.72 -2.95 -16.30
CA LEU A 23 -17.64 -3.51 -15.30
C LEU A 23 -18.96 -2.73 -15.27
N LYS A 24 -18.92 -1.41 -15.45
CA LYS A 24 -20.13 -0.58 -15.56
C LYS A 24 -20.94 -0.93 -16.81
N LYS A 25 -20.28 -1.05 -17.97
CA LYS A 25 -20.97 -1.48 -19.20
C LYS A 25 -21.62 -2.84 -19.05
N CYS A 26 -20.92 -3.82 -18.49
CA CYS A 26 -21.47 -5.16 -18.27
C CYS A 26 -22.57 -5.22 -17.19
N SER A 27 -22.64 -4.26 -16.27
CA SER A 27 -23.74 -4.21 -15.30
C SER A 27 -25.01 -3.52 -15.86
N GLU A 28 -24.82 -2.58 -16.78
CA GLU A 28 -25.89 -1.89 -17.51
C GLU A 28 -26.43 -2.74 -18.67
N ASP A 29 -25.53 -3.35 -19.43
CA ASP A 29 -25.80 -4.26 -20.56
C ASP A 29 -24.96 -5.55 -20.41
N PRO A 30 -25.50 -6.61 -19.77
CA PRO A 30 -24.79 -7.87 -19.56
C PRO A 30 -24.39 -8.59 -20.85
N ALA A 31 -25.05 -8.31 -21.98
CA ALA A 31 -24.67 -8.88 -23.27
C ALA A 31 -23.31 -8.35 -23.74
N HIS A 32 -22.84 -7.23 -23.19
CA HIS A 32 -21.52 -6.66 -23.46
C HIS A 32 -20.37 -7.63 -23.16
N ILE A 33 -20.55 -8.57 -22.22
CA ILE A 33 -19.54 -9.60 -21.93
C ILE A 33 -19.27 -10.52 -23.13
N LEU A 34 -20.24 -10.63 -24.05
CA LEU A 34 -20.18 -11.48 -25.22
C LEU A 34 -19.57 -10.78 -26.45
N ILE A 35 -19.10 -9.54 -26.30
CA ILE A 35 -18.43 -8.81 -27.38
C ILE A 35 -16.92 -9.10 -27.30
N MET A 36 -16.43 -10.00 -28.16
CA MET A 36 -15.03 -10.46 -28.19
C MET A 36 -13.99 -9.37 -28.55
N ASP A 37 -14.41 -8.19 -29.01
CA ASP A 37 -13.51 -7.12 -29.49
C ASP A 37 -12.93 -6.23 -28.38
N GLY A 38 -13.07 -6.62 -27.11
CA GLY A 38 -12.57 -5.85 -25.98
C GLY A 38 -11.04 -5.83 -25.89
N GLN A 39 -10.47 -4.63 -25.78
CA GLN A 39 -9.05 -4.25 -25.59
C GLN A 39 -8.20 -5.12 -24.62
N TRP A 40 -8.83 -5.99 -23.84
CA TRP A 40 -8.21 -6.96 -22.93
C TRP A 40 -7.55 -8.14 -23.65
N MET A 41 -7.90 -8.41 -24.92
CA MET A 41 -7.26 -9.47 -25.71
C MET A 41 -5.88 -9.07 -26.28
N THR A 42 -5.59 -7.76 -26.39
CA THR A 42 -4.41 -7.24 -27.09
C THR A 42 -3.32 -6.67 -26.18
N LEU A 43 -3.63 -6.35 -24.91
CA LEU A 43 -2.65 -5.84 -23.94
C LEU A 43 -2.02 -6.98 -23.11
N ASP A 44 -1.31 -7.88 -23.78
CA ASP A 44 -0.45 -8.88 -23.12
C ASP A 44 0.93 -8.31 -22.82
N THR A 45 1.00 -7.20 -22.09
CA THR A 45 2.28 -6.59 -21.68
C THR A 45 2.89 -7.26 -20.44
N PHE A 46 2.18 -8.19 -19.77
CA PHE A 46 2.59 -8.75 -18.47
C PHE A 46 2.49 -10.28 -18.35
N GLY A 47 2.24 -11.02 -19.43
CA GLY A 47 2.19 -12.49 -19.39
C GLY A 47 0.98 -13.04 -18.61
N PHE A 48 -0.09 -12.26 -18.48
CA PHE A 48 -1.38 -12.75 -17.94
C PHE A 48 -2.05 -13.76 -18.88
N THR A 49 -1.51 -13.94 -20.09
CA THR A 49 -1.91 -14.97 -21.07
C THR A 49 -1.77 -16.41 -20.60
N ASN A 50 -1.07 -16.68 -19.49
CA ASN A 50 -1.01 -18.03 -18.91
C ASN A 50 -2.27 -18.42 -18.11
N VAL A 51 -3.23 -17.50 -17.92
CA VAL A 51 -4.55 -17.87 -17.40
C VAL A 51 -5.39 -18.36 -18.59
N PRO A 52 -5.94 -19.58 -18.60
CA PRO A 52 -6.76 -20.10 -19.71
C PRO A 52 -8.17 -19.48 -19.73
N HIS A 53 -8.27 -18.17 -19.51
CA HIS A 53 -9.53 -17.42 -19.52
C HIS A 53 -10.18 -17.48 -20.90
N LYS A 54 -9.41 -17.52 -21.99
CA LYS A 54 -9.95 -17.63 -23.35
C LYS A 54 -10.72 -18.93 -23.60
N GLU A 55 -10.29 -20.05 -23.00
CA GLU A 55 -11.02 -21.32 -23.13
C GLU A 55 -12.25 -21.36 -22.23
N MET A 56 -12.15 -20.85 -20.99
CA MET A 56 -13.31 -20.73 -20.10
C MET A 56 -14.38 -19.79 -20.63
N LEU A 57 -13.99 -18.72 -21.32
CA LEU A 57 -14.93 -17.78 -21.93
C LEU A 57 -15.65 -18.40 -23.13
N LYS A 58 -15.06 -19.36 -23.85
CA LYS A 58 -15.74 -20.04 -24.99
C LYS A 58 -17.06 -20.66 -24.56
N GLU A 59 -17.11 -21.29 -23.38
CA GLU A 59 -18.33 -21.91 -22.88
C GLU A 59 -19.45 -20.89 -22.62
N LEU A 60 -19.09 -19.67 -22.21
CA LEU A 60 -20.03 -18.56 -22.03
C LEU A 60 -20.68 -18.11 -23.35
N TYR A 61 -19.98 -18.24 -24.49
CA TYR A 61 -20.55 -17.92 -25.81
C TYR A 61 -21.41 -19.05 -26.38
N THR A 62 -21.28 -20.27 -25.84
CA THR A 62 -22.07 -21.44 -26.28
C THR A 62 -23.35 -21.66 -25.48
N VAL A 63 -23.65 -20.78 -24.51
CA VAL A 63 -24.85 -20.90 -23.67
C VAL A 63 -26.12 -20.80 -24.53
N PRO A 64 -27.00 -21.82 -24.47
CA PRO A 64 -28.31 -21.80 -25.14
C PRO A 64 -29.13 -20.56 -24.80
N GLU A 65 -29.92 -20.06 -25.75
CA GLU A 65 -30.65 -18.79 -25.59
C GLU A 65 -31.60 -18.78 -24.40
N ASP A 66 -32.22 -19.93 -24.11
CA ASP A 66 -33.11 -20.19 -22.97
C ASP A 66 -32.43 -20.13 -21.60
N HIS A 67 -31.09 -20.12 -21.57
CA HIS A 67 -30.30 -19.97 -20.33
C HIS A 67 -29.57 -18.63 -20.23
N ARG A 68 -29.66 -17.76 -21.24
CA ARG A 68 -28.97 -16.47 -21.25
C ARG A 68 -29.49 -15.51 -20.20
N ASP A 69 -30.77 -15.57 -19.86
CA ASP A 69 -31.37 -14.70 -18.84
C ASP A 69 -30.73 -14.91 -17.45
N VAL A 70 -30.48 -16.17 -17.08
CA VAL A 70 -29.81 -16.52 -15.83
C VAL A 70 -28.36 -16.05 -15.85
N LEU A 71 -27.67 -16.27 -16.98
CA LEU A 71 -26.31 -15.82 -17.17
C LEU A 71 -26.18 -14.30 -17.04
N PHE A 72 -27.01 -13.54 -17.76
CA PHE A 72 -27.02 -12.07 -17.73
C PHE A 72 -27.37 -11.51 -16.36
N THR A 73 -28.28 -12.17 -15.64
CA THR A 73 -28.59 -11.83 -14.24
C THR A 73 -27.37 -12.02 -13.35
N ALA A 74 -26.66 -13.15 -13.48
CA ALA A 74 -25.46 -13.43 -12.70
C ALA A 74 -24.33 -12.44 -13.02
N ILE A 75 -24.07 -12.16 -14.30
CA ILE A 75 -23.06 -11.18 -14.74
C ILE A 75 -23.36 -9.81 -14.14
N LYS A 76 -24.61 -9.35 -14.22
CA LYS A 76 -25.01 -8.06 -13.64
C LYS A 76 -24.70 -7.98 -12.15
N ILE A 77 -25.02 -9.03 -11.39
CA ILE A 77 -24.74 -9.09 -9.95
C ILE A 77 -23.23 -9.06 -9.69
N ILE A 78 -22.45 -9.87 -10.40
CA ILE A 78 -21.00 -9.96 -10.24
C ILE A 78 -20.34 -8.62 -10.60
N CYS A 79 -20.67 -8.05 -11.75
CA CYS A 79 -20.12 -6.77 -12.21
C CYS A 79 -20.46 -5.63 -11.25
N ASN A 80 -21.66 -5.60 -10.67
CA ASN A 80 -22.00 -4.62 -9.64
C ASN A 80 -21.19 -4.82 -8.35
N ALA A 81 -21.01 -6.06 -7.89
CA ALA A 81 -20.21 -6.36 -6.70
C ALA A 81 -18.73 -6.01 -6.90
N MET A 82 -18.17 -6.32 -8.07
CA MET A 82 -16.81 -5.95 -8.45
C MET A 82 -16.66 -4.44 -8.58
N SER A 83 -17.60 -3.75 -9.25
CA SER A 83 -17.60 -2.29 -9.36
C SER A 83 -17.61 -1.63 -7.99
N ASN A 84 -18.44 -2.13 -7.05
CA ASN A 84 -18.47 -1.63 -5.68
C ASN A 84 -17.13 -1.81 -4.97
N THR A 85 -16.43 -2.92 -5.24
CA THR A 85 -15.11 -3.19 -4.67
C THR A 85 -14.06 -2.24 -5.26
N VAL A 86 -14.05 -2.06 -6.59
CA VAL A 86 -13.15 -1.11 -7.28
C VAL A 86 -13.39 0.31 -6.77
N ASN A 87 -14.65 0.77 -6.69
CA ASN A 87 -14.99 2.08 -6.16
C ASN A 87 -14.54 2.27 -4.70
N LYS A 88 -14.58 1.23 -3.87
CA LYS A 88 -14.15 1.34 -2.46
C LYS A 88 -12.64 1.29 -2.28
N GLN A 89 -11.96 0.41 -3.02
CA GLN A 89 -10.54 0.11 -2.79
C GLN A 89 -9.60 0.88 -3.71
N LEU A 90 -10.08 1.31 -4.87
CA LEU A 90 -9.30 1.90 -5.95
C LEU A 90 -9.85 3.24 -6.41
N SER A 91 -10.68 3.91 -5.61
CA SER A 91 -11.25 5.23 -5.90
C SER A 91 -10.19 6.28 -6.25
N ASP A 92 -9.00 6.18 -5.66
CA ASP A 92 -7.89 7.07 -5.97
C ASP A 92 -7.49 7.04 -7.45
N PHE A 93 -7.72 5.95 -8.18
CA PHE A 93 -7.40 5.81 -9.61
C PHE A 93 -8.56 6.12 -10.54
N LEU A 94 -9.77 6.22 -10.02
CA LEU A 94 -10.97 6.52 -10.82
C LEU A 94 -11.05 8.01 -11.15
N GLU A 95 -11.98 8.40 -12.02
CA GLU A 95 -12.20 9.80 -12.38
C GLU A 95 -12.43 10.68 -11.13
N GLY A 96 -11.70 11.78 -11.03
CA GLY A 96 -11.70 12.66 -9.85
C GLY A 96 -10.85 12.17 -8.67
N GLY A 97 -10.28 10.97 -8.76
CA GLY A 97 -9.33 10.40 -7.81
C GLY A 97 -7.94 11.05 -7.87
N LYS A 98 -7.16 10.90 -6.79
CA LYS A 98 -5.83 11.52 -6.66
C LYS A 98 -4.81 11.08 -7.72
N TYR A 99 -4.96 9.85 -8.22
CA TYR A 99 -4.11 9.21 -9.22
C TYR A 99 -4.91 8.89 -10.49
N SER A 100 -5.92 9.70 -10.81
CA SER A 100 -6.77 9.52 -12.00
C SER A 100 -6.06 9.85 -13.31
N CYS A 101 -4.86 10.42 -13.26
CA CYS A 101 -4.10 10.88 -14.41
C CYS A 101 -2.76 10.14 -14.50
N GLN A 102 -2.15 10.18 -15.68
CA GLN A 102 -0.80 9.67 -15.90
C GLN A 102 0.17 10.25 -14.84
N PRO A 103 0.82 9.40 -14.02
CA PRO A 103 1.71 9.88 -12.99
C PRO A 103 2.96 10.52 -13.60
N THR A 104 3.43 11.60 -12.99
CA THR A 104 4.70 12.25 -13.36
C THR A 104 5.90 11.37 -12.98
N GLU A 105 7.07 11.61 -13.60
CA GLU A 105 8.30 10.89 -13.24
C GLU A 105 8.67 11.09 -11.76
N GLU A 106 8.42 12.27 -11.21
CA GLU A 106 8.69 12.57 -9.81
C GLU A 106 7.77 11.79 -8.88
N GLU A 107 6.48 11.68 -9.22
CA GLU A 107 5.53 10.86 -8.47
C GLU A 107 5.88 9.38 -8.53
N MET A 108 6.28 8.90 -9.71
CA MET A 108 6.76 7.53 -9.93
C MET A 108 7.98 7.23 -9.06
N LYS A 109 8.98 8.13 -9.01
CA LYS A 109 10.16 8.01 -8.14
C LYS A 109 9.78 8.10 -6.65
N ARG A 110 8.73 8.84 -6.30
CA ARG A 110 8.27 8.96 -4.92
C ARG A 110 7.59 7.68 -4.44
N THR A 111 6.79 7.04 -5.31
CA THR A 111 6.00 5.84 -4.98
C THR A 111 6.69 4.52 -5.28
N SER A 112 7.85 4.52 -5.94
CA SER A 112 8.67 3.31 -6.11
C SER A 112 9.09 2.66 -4.80
N PHE A 113 9.00 3.41 -3.69
CA PHE A 113 9.28 2.95 -2.33
C PHE A 113 8.02 2.85 -1.45
N SER A 114 6.84 2.87 -2.06
CA SER A 114 5.58 2.61 -1.35
C SER A 114 5.44 1.12 -1.05
N HIS A 115 4.69 0.80 -0.01
CA HIS A 115 4.39 -0.56 0.39
C HIS A 115 3.67 -1.28 -0.76
N VAL A 116 4.15 -2.46 -1.14
CA VAL A 116 3.57 -3.25 -2.24
C VAL A 116 2.34 -4.02 -1.76
N THR A 117 2.11 -4.10 -0.45
CA THR A 117 1.10 -4.98 0.13
C THR A 117 0.15 -4.24 1.06
N ASN A 118 -1.09 -4.75 1.12
CA ASN A 118 -2.16 -4.24 1.97
C ASN A 118 -2.24 -4.96 3.33
N LEU A 119 -1.30 -5.87 3.62
CA LEU A 119 -1.23 -6.56 4.90
C LEU A 119 -0.76 -5.57 5.97
N GLY A 120 -1.54 -5.38 7.04
CA GLY A 120 -1.27 -4.37 8.06
C GLY A 120 0.12 -4.51 8.71
N CYS A 121 0.61 -5.75 8.86
CA CYS A 121 1.96 -6.03 9.36
C CYS A 121 3.04 -5.56 8.38
N GLU A 122 2.85 -5.82 7.09
CA GLU A 122 3.81 -5.48 6.03
C GLU A 122 3.80 -3.99 5.70
N HIS A 123 2.69 -3.29 5.94
CA HIS A 123 2.64 -1.82 5.85
C HIS A 123 3.65 -1.17 6.81
N HIS A 124 3.83 -1.73 8.02
CA HIS A 124 4.82 -1.22 8.99
C HIS A 124 6.26 -1.48 8.57
N PHE A 125 6.54 -2.67 8.03
CA PHE A 125 7.86 -2.98 7.49
C PHE A 125 8.17 -2.17 6.23
N GLY A 126 7.22 -2.01 5.32
CA GLY A 126 7.39 -1.19 4.12
C GLY A 126 7.62 0.28 4.46
N ASP A 127 6.95 0.80 5.49
CA ASP A 127 7.22 2.15 5.99
C ASP A 127 8.62 2.28 6.61
N LEU A 128 9.08 1.25 7.33
CA LEU A 128 10.41 1.21 7.93
C LEU A 128 11.48 1.17 6.84
N ASP A 129 11.34 0.28 5.87
CA ASP A 129 12.23 0.17 4.71
C ASP A 129 12.30 1.47 3.91
N SER A 130 11.14 2.10 3.66
CA SER A 130 11.08 3.40 2.98
C SER A 130 11.79 4.49 3.78
N SER A 131 11.66 4.47 5.11
CA SER A 131 12.35 5.42 6.01
C SER A 131 13.86 5.20 6.00
N GLN A 132 14.31 3.95 6.11
CA GLN A 132 15.72 3.58 6.11
C GLN A 132 16.38 3.84 4.76
N ARG A 133 15.71 3.58 3.62
CA ARG A 133 16.28 3.89 2.30
C ARG A 133 16.43 5.38 2.06
N ARG A 134 15.47 6.20 2.51
CA ARG A 134 15.53 7.67 2.39
C ARG A 134 16.51 8.28 3.39
N ARG A 135 16.66 7.67 4.57
CA ARG A 135 17.55 8.10 5.65
C ARG A 135 18.18 6.88 6.32
N PRO A 136 19.29 6.36 5.78
CA PRO A 136 19.94 5.14 6.29
C PRO A 136 20.35 5.22 7.77
N HIS A 137 20.58 6.44 8.26
CA HIS A 137 20.95 6.71 9.65
C HIS A 137 19.78 7.25 10.49
N SER A 138 18.53 7.09 10.05
CA SER A 138 17.40 7.51 10.87
C SER A 138 17.23 6.56 12.06
N SER A 139 17.19 7.11 13.27
CA SER A 139 16.86 6.31 14.46
C SER A 139 15.43 5.79 14.38
N LEU A 140 15.15 4.71 15.11
CA LEU A 140 13.79 4.17 15.25
C LEU A 140 12.80 5.24 15.73
N HIS A 141 13.24 6.20 16.55
CA HIS A 141 12.42 7.34 16.97
C HIS A 141 11.96 8.23 15.83
N HIS A 142 12.83 8.48 14.86
CA HIS A 142 12.45 9.25 13.69
C HIS A 142 11.33 8.55 12.93
N HIS A 143 11.47 7.25 12.74
CA HIS A 143 10.46 6.42 12.11
C HIS A 143 9.14 6.40 12.90
N SER A 144 9.18 6.12 14.21
CA SER A 144 8.01 6.13 15.09
C SER A 144 7.30 7.49 15.12
N SER A 145 8.07 8.59 15.10
CA SER A 145 7.50 9.95 15.04
C SER A 145 6.75 10.19 13.72
N ILE A 146 7.29 9.72 12.60
CA ILE A 146 6.61 9.78 11.30
C ILE A 146 5.34 8.93 11.32
N GLN A 147 5.38 7.73 11.89
CA GLN A 147 4.20 6.86 12.02
C GLN A 147 3.09 7.49 12.84
N LEU A 148 3.43 8.06 14.01
CA LEU A 148 2.49 8.79 14.86
C LEU A 148 1.88 9.98 14.11
N LEU A 149 2.70 10.74 13.38
CA LEU A 149 2.22 11.87 12.59
C LEU A 149 1.30 11.41 11.46
N LYS A 150 1.64 10.35 10.72
CA LYS A 150 0.82 9.81 9.63
C LYS A 150 -0.55 9.37 10.14
N ARG A 151 -0.60 8.61 11.24
CA ARG A 151 -1.83 8.09 11.84
C ARG A 151 -2.72 9.19 12.42
N ASN A 152 -2.12 10.18 13.07
CA ASN A 152 -2.86 11.24 13.77
C ASN A 152 -2.96 12.54 12.98
N ARG A 153 -2.57 12.55 11.69
CA ARG A 153 -2.39 13.78 10.90
C ARG A 153 -3.65 14.64 10.89
N THR A 154 -4.80 14.06 10.57
CA THR A 154 -6.04 14.81 10.40
C THR A 154 -6.51 15.44 11.72
N GLY A 155 -6.46 14.69 12.83
CA GLY A 155 -6.82 15.20 14.15
C GLY A 155 -5.85 16.30 14.61
N LEU A 156 -4.55 16.07 14.42
CA LEU A 156 -3.51 17.04 14.76
C LEU A 156 -3.66 18.33 13.94
N MET A 157 -3.86 18.23 12.63
CA MET A 157 -3.99 19.41 11.76
C MET A 157 -5.24 20.23 12.12
N LYS A 158 -6.39 19.57 12.36
CA LYS A 158 -7.61 20.26 12.84
C LYS A 158 -7.37 20.97 14.17
N TRP A 159 -6.67 20.32 15.11
CA TRP A 159 -6.32 20.91 16.40
C TRP A 159 -5.40 22.13 16.23
N VAL A 160 -4.41 22.04 15.35
CA VAL A 160 -3.48 23.14 15.04
C VAL A 160 -4.18 24.31 14.34
N GLU A 161 -5.09 24.03 13.40
CA GLU A 161 -5.86 25.03 12.67
C GLU A 161 -6.77 25.86 13.58
N GLY A 162 -7.35 25.24 14.61
CA GLY A 162 -8.16 25.93 15.62
C GLY A 162 -7.38 26.77 16.63
N MET A 163 -6.04 26.78 16.57
CA MET A 163 -5.19 27.56 17.46
C MET A 163 -4.79 28.90 16.85
N ASP A 164 -4.76 29.94 17.69
CA ASP A 164 -4.13 31.21 17.33
C ASP A 164 -2.62 31.05 17.10
N ASN A 165 -2.05 31.97 16.34
CA ASN A 165 -0.66 31.87 15.91
C ASN A 165 0.35 31.95 17.08
N THR A 166 -0.01 32.67 18.15
CA THR A 166 0.84 32.84 19.33
C THR A 166 0.91 31.54 20.12
N SER A 167 -0.25 30.92 20.40
CA SER A 167 -0.36 29.62 21.05
C SER A 167 0.30 28.51 20.23
N ARG A 168 0.07 28.50 18.92
CA ARG A 168 0.71 27.55 18.00
C ARG A 168 2.23 27.63 18.07
N THR A 169 2.78 28.85 18.05
CA THR A 169 4.23 29.07 18.14
C THR A 169 4.78 28.62 19.50
N ALA A 170 4.07 28.93 20.59
CA ALA A 170 4.45 28.51 21.93
C ALA A 170 4.48 26.98 22.07
N VAL A 171 3.43 26.29 21.63
CA VAL A 171 3.34 24.82 21.62
C VAL A 171 4.48 24.22 20.80
N MET A 172 4.75 24.73 19.60
CA MET A 172 5.83 24.22 18.75
C MET A 172 7.21 24.44 19.38
N LYS A 173 7.42 25.56 20.09
CA LYS A 173 8.66 25.82 20.84
C LYS A 173 8.84 24.81 21.98
N THR A 174 7.77 24.56 22.74
CA THR A 174 7.77 23.56 23.81
C THR A 174 8.03 22.16 23.25
N ALA A 175 7.31 21.75 22.21
CA ALA A 175 7.49 20.45 21.57
C ALA A 175 8.93 20.24 21.06
N ARG A 176 9.57 21.27 20.49
CA ARG A 176 10.98 21.21 20.08
C ARG A 176 11.93 21.02 21.26
N LYS A 177 11.68 21.71 22.38
CA LYS A 177 12.48 21.61 23.61
C LYS A 177 12.35 20.21 24.21
N GLU A 178 11.12 19.74 24.44
CA GLU A 178 10.85 18.41 25.00
C GLU A 178 11.35 17.29 24.08
N GLY A 179 11.18 17.45 22.76
CA GLY A 179 11.71 16.50 21.78
C GLY A 179 13.25 16.40 21.82
N LYS A 180 13.97 17.47 22.17
CA LYS A 180 15.42 17.42 22.37
C LYS A 180 15.80 16.61 23.61
N ILE A 181 15.07 16.81 24.71
CA ILE A 181 15.26 16.07 25.97
C ILE A 181 15.03 14.57 25.73
N LEU A 182 13.91 14.23 25.11
CA LEU A 182 13.55 12.84 24.81
C LEU A 182 14.61 12.14 23.95
N ARG A 183 15.12 12.81 22.91
CA ARG A 183 16.22 12.27 22.09
C ARG A 183 17.48 12.00 22.90
N SER A 184 17.84 12.91 23.81
CA SER A 184 19.02 12.75 24.65
C SER A 184 18.90 11.54 25.59
N ILE A 185 17.74 11.37 26.24
CA ILE A 185 17.46 10.21 27.10
C ILE A 185 17.63 8.92 26.31
N HIS A 186 17.09 8.88 25.09
CA HIS A 186 17.15 7.66 24.30
C HIS A 186 18.55 7.36 23.78
N THR A 187 19.30 8.35 23.30
CA THR A 187 20.69 8.15 22.87
C THR A 187 21.55 7.58 24.01
N GLU A 188 21.31 8.01 25.25
CA GLU A 188 22.00 7.43 26.41
C GLU A 188 21.56 5.98 26.66
N SER A 189 20.26 5.69 26.55
CA SER A 189 19.75 4.31 26.64
C SER A 189 20.33 3.39 25.56
N GLU A 190 20.39 3.84 24.30
CA GLU A 190 21.00 3.09 23.19
C GLU A 190 22.48 2.80 23.48
N ARG A 191 23.23 3.80 23.98
CA ARG A 191 24.62 3.62 24.38
C ARG A 191 24.79 2.62 25.51
N ASN A 192 23.85 2.57 26.46
CA ASN A 192 23.88 1.59 27.55
C ASN A 192 23.65 0.18 27.04
N VAL A 193 22.65 -0.02 26.18
CA VAL A 193 22.38 -1.31 25.53
C VAL A 193 23.56 -1.78 24.71
N LEU A 194 24.18 -0.90 23.90
CA LEU A 194 25.36 -1.25 23.13
C LEU A 194 26.56 -1.61 24.01
N ARG A 195 26.74 -0.93 25.15
CA ARG A 195 27.76 -1.27 26.15
C ARG A 195 27.51 -2.65 26.76
N GLU A 196 26.26 -2.97 27.07
CA GLU A 196 25.86 -4.27 27.60
C GLU A 196 26.10 -5.40 26.60
N ILE A 197 25.62 -5.26 25.36
CA ILE A 197 25.85 -6.21 24.27
C ILE A 197 27.36 -6.41 24.05
N HIS A 198 28.15 -5.34 24.03
CA HIS A 198 29.60 -5.45 23.86
C HIS A 198 30.25 -6.21 25.01
N ARG A 199 29.81 -5.98 26.25
CA ARG A 199 30.27 -6.72 27.43
C ARG A 199 29.90 -8.20 27.36
N GLU A 200 28.70 -8.53 26.90
CA GLU A 200 28.27 -9.92 26.70
C GLU A 200 29.11 -10.63 25.63
N MET A 201 29.37 -9.96 24.50
CA MET A 201 30.18 -10.53 23.42
C MET A 201 31.66 -10.71 23.78
N THR A 202 32.20 -9.88 24.68
CA THR A 202 33.62 -9.93 25.10
C THR A 202 33.83 -10.75 26.37
N ALA A 203 32.77 -11.11 27.10
CA ALA A 203 32.85 -12.08 28.17
C ALA A 203 33.05 -13.48 27.55
N GLU A 204 34.29 -13.98 27.56
CA GLU A 204 34.60 -15.35 27.12
C GLU A 204 33.66 -16.38 27.77
N PRO A 205 33.27 -17.46 27.06
CA PRO A 205 32.58 -18.57 27.69
C PRO A 205 33.49 -19.12 28.79
N LYS A 206 33.05 -19.02 30.05
CA LYS A 206 33.72 -19.66 31.18
C LYS A 206 33.89 -21.14 30.83
N LYS A 207 35.11 -21.55 30.50
CA LYS A 207 35.46 -22.96 30.33
C LYS A 207 35.05 -23.67 31.61
N THR A 208 34.00 -24.48 31.53
CA THR A 208 33.66 -25.48 32.53
C THR A 208 34.79 -26.50 32.54
N LYS A 209 35.90 -26.17 33.21
CA LYS A 209 36.88 -27.13 33.70
C LYS A 209 36.46 -27.50 35.13
N GLU A 210 35.37 -28.22 35.24
CA GLU A 210 35.14 -29.12 36.38
C GLU A 210 35.57 -30.50 35.86
N LYS A 211 36.88 -30.75 35.92
CA LYS A 211 37.49 -31.65 36.92
C LYS A 211 37.04 -33.09 36.71
N GLU A 212 37.78 -33.76 35.84
CA GLU A 212 38.21 -35.15 36.08
C GLU A 212 38.88 -35.18 37.46
N GLU A 213 38.21 -35.79 38.44
CA GLU A 213 38.79 -36.38 39.66
C GLU A 213 37.87 -37.52 40.10
#